data_AF-T4VN45-F1
#
_entry.id   AF-T4VN45-F1
#
_cell.length_a   1.000
_cell.length_b   1.000
_cell.length_c   1.000
_cell.angle_alpha   90.00
_cell.angle_beta   90.00
_cell.angle_gamma   90.00
#
_symmetry.space_group_name_H-M   'P 1'
#
loop_
_entity.id
_entity.type
_entity.pdbx_description
1 polymer ?
#
loop_
_entity_poly.entity_id
_entity_poly.type
_entity_poly.pdbx_seq_one_letter_code
_entity_poly.pdbx_strand_id
1 'polypeptide(L)'
;MGNLYSNNKQKIISVVSTKSGMGKTTLVESLIKEFKKKGYKVGALKHDAHKFDIDKEGKDSYRFTKAGAKDVVIASSEKIGVVKILEEDKSLSKVLELFDDVDIIFTEGFKQNPYPKIEVHRKEVDKNFLFKNSINKDTFIAIATNEHIEGITNLDINNIDQIVNFIESYIKTEELKIPLINYDYDKTIKIDVVKIDNQNAKEEKETIISEYPLSLILNGKYLNTFLCTPDKLEELIVGFLATKGYISNKNDIESIIIDEKLKVAQVISNKSNTNLNLEKIFLNDLDFIECNPVKNSFEIDINTIYNSMHMNLTSSQLFKDTGGVHSVALFDGSDPVVICEDVARHNAMDKVIGYSVLNDVNFEDKFIVVSGRISLEMMQKACKMQIPIVVSKSAPTNLSVELARKLNITLVGFVRGRRMNIYANGYRVKY
;
A
#
# COMPACT_ATOMS: atom_id res chain seq x y z
N MET A 1 -21.72 -24.70 -1.77
CA MET A 1 -21.65 -23.26 -1.49
C MET A 1 -21.84 -23.05 0.01
N GLY A 2 -20.74 -23.10 0.76
CA GLY A 2 -20.71 -22.69 2.17
C GLY A 2 -20.58 -21.17 2.25
N ASN A 3 -21.29 -20.57 3.20
CA ASN A 3 -21.41 -19.13 3.39
C ASN A 3 -20.03 -18.51 3.75
N LEU A 4 -19.25 -18.12 2.74
CA LEU A 4 -17.90 -17.53 2.88
C LEU A 4 -17.90 -16.08 3.41
N TYR A 5 -19.07 -15.54 3.77
CA TYR A 5 -19.23 -14.15 4.21
C TYR A 5 -19.53 -13.98 5.71
N SER A 6 -19.62 -15.04 6.50
CA SER A 6 -19.84 -14.92 7.95
C SER A 6 -18.52 -14.92 8.73
N ASN A 7 -17.62 -13.99 8.44
CA ASN A 7 -16.61 -13.57 9.42
C ASN A 7 -17.17 -12.33 10.11
N ASN A 8 -17.99 -12.53 11.14
CA ASN A 8 -18.47 -11.45 12.01
C ASN A 8 -17.28 -10.94 12.82
N LYS A 9 -16.43 -10.13 12.17
CA LYS A 9 -15.22 -9.57 12.76
C LYS A 9 -15.69 -8.51 13.76
N GLN A 10 -15.44 -8.76 15.04
CA GLN A 10 -15.77 -7.85 16.16
C GLN A 10 -15.36 -6.42 15.80
N LYS A 11 -16.29 -5.46 15.92
CA LYS A 11 -15.98 -4.06 15.62
C LYS A 11 -15.17 -3.48 16.78
N ILE A 12 -14.12 -2.72 16.50
CA ILE A 12 -13.25 -2.17 17.56
C ILE A 12 -13.19 -0.67 17.39
N ILE A 13 -13.50 0.07 18.46
CA ILE A 13 -13.36 1.52 18.54
C ILE A 13 -12.51 1.86 19.75
N SER A 14 -11.40 2.55 19.51
CA SER A 14 -10.49 2.98 20.55
C SER A 14 -10.80 4.40 21.02
N VAL A 15 -10.88 4.61 22.33
CA VAL A 15 -11.02 5.91 22.96
C VAL A 15 -9.67 6.30 23.58
N VAL A 16 -9.06 7.36 23.04
CA VAL A 16 -7.69 7.78 23.39
C VAL A 16 -7.66 9.24 23.84
N SER A 17 -6.64 9.64 24.58
CA SER A 17 -6.43 11.03 24.99
C SER A 17 -4.98 11.26 25.37
N THR A 18 -4.53 12.52 25.36
CA THR A 18 -3.14 12.86 25.70
C THR A 18 -2.79 12.50 27.15
N LYS A 19 -3.66 12.86 28.10
CA LYS A 19 -3.46 12.68 29.55
C LYS A 19 -4.64 11.97 30.24
N SER A 20 -4.41 11.54 31.48
CA SER A 20 -5.49 11.12 32.39
C SER A 20 -6.39 12.31 32.74
N GLY A 21 -7.64 12.05 33.15
CA GLY A 21 -8.60 13.10 33.52
C GLY A 21 -9.37 13.77 32.36
N MET A 22 -9.15 13.37 31.10
CA MET A 22 -9.87 13.92 29.94
C MET A 22 -11.33 13.46 29.81
N GLY A 23 -11.77 12.50 30.63
CA GLY A 23 -13.11 11.91 30.54
C GLY A 23 -13.22 10.68 29.63
N LYS A 24 -12.10 10.02 29.29
CA LYS A 24 -12.10 8.77 28.51
C LYS A 24 -13.01 7.70 29.12
N THR A 25 -12.78 7.36 30.39
CA THR A 25 -13.55 6.34 31.10
C THR A 25 -15.04 6.71 31.14
N THR A 26 -15.36 7.98 31.39
CA THR A 26 -16.74 8.49 31.37
C THR A 26 -17.40 8.34 30.00
N LEU A 27 -16.67 8.63 28.92
CA LEU A 27 -17.16 8.43 27.56
C LEU A 27 -17.37 6.94 27.26
N VAL A 28 -16.39 6.08 27.55
CA VAL A 28 -16.47 4.63 27.34
C VAL A 28 -17.63 4.03 28.10
N GLU A 29 -17.83 4.38 29.37
CA GLU A 29 -18.99 3.94 30.17
C GLU A 29 -20.32 4.37 29.54
N SER A 30 -20.40 5.60 29.03
CA SER A 30 -21.61 6.14 28.39
C SER A 30 -21.90 5.40 27.08
N LEU A 31 -20.87 5.15 26.27
CA LEU A 31 -20.96 4.35 25.05
C LEU A 31 -21.44 2.93 25.34
N ILE A 32 -20.89 2.26 26.35
CA ILE A 32 -21.32 0.91 26.74
C ILE A 32 -22.82 0.91 27.11
N LYS A 33 -23.28 1.89 27.89
CA LYS A 33 -24.69 2.00 28.28
C LYS A 33 -25.60 2.19 27.08
N GLU A 34 -25.28 3.14 26.19
CA GLU A 34 -26.14 3.45 25.03
C GLU A 34 -26.14 2.34 23.97
N PHE A 35 -24.98 1.73 23.67
CA PHE A 35 -24.93 0.58 22.75
C PHE A 35 -25.68 -0.63 23.33
N LYS A 36 -25.58 -0.89 24.64
CA LYS A 36 -26.35 -1.95 25.28
C LYS A 36 -27.87 -1.69 25.22
N LYS A 37 -28.33 -0.45 25.41
CA LYS A 37 -29.76 -0.09 25.24
C LYS A 37 -30.26 -0.35 23.82
N LYS A 38 -29.39 -0.19 22.83
CA LYS A 38 -29.67 -0.47 21.41
C LYS A 38 -29.56 -1.96 21.03
N GLY A 39 -29.23 -2.85 21.99
CA GLY A 39 -29.21 -4.30 21.80
C GLY A 39 -27.86 -4.91 21.42
N TYR A 40 -26.78 -4.11 21.38
CA TYR A 40 -25.43 -4.63 21.08
C TYR A 40 -24.85 -5.41 22.27
N LYS A 41 -24.11 -6.49 21.97
CA LYS A 41 -23.19 -7.15 22.90
C LYS A 41 -21.87 -6.37 22.91
N VAL A 42 -21.62 -5.66 24.02
CA VAL A 42 -20.50 -4.71 24.12
C VAL A 42 -19.37 -5.27 24.98
N GLY A 43 -18.17 -5.37 24.41
CA GLY A 43 -16.92 -5.61 25.13
C GLY A 43 -16.24 -4.29 25.53
N ALA A 44 -15.46 -4.31 26.61
CA ALA A 44 -14.64 -3.18 27.04
C ALA A 44 -13.25 -3.65 27.45
N LEU A 45 -12.22 -3.00 26.91
CA LEU A 45 -10.82 -3.30 27.23
C LEU A 45 -10.14 -2.04 27.75
N LYS A 46 -9.61 -2.07 28.96
CA LYS A 46 -8.83 -0.97 29.53
C LYS A 46 -7.35 -1.33 29.57
N HIS A 47 -6.52 -0.46 29.02
CA HIS A 47 -5.08 -0.54 29.19
C HIS A 47 -4.65 0.19 30.46
N ASP A 48 -3.93 -0.49 31.33
CA ASP A 48 -3.17 0.14 32.40
C ASP A 48 -1.69 0.18 31.98
N ALA A 49 -1.09 1.37 32.02
CA ALA A 49 0.33 1.55 31.71
C ALA A 49 1.24 1.17 32.90
N HIS A 50 0.64 0.84 34.05
CA HIS A 50 1.33 0.36 35.23
C HIS A 50 1.01 -1.12 35.49
N LYS A 51 1.86 -1.79 36.29
CA LYS A 51 1.58 -3.15 36.78
C LYS A 51 0.26 -3.13 37.55
N PHE A 52 -0.75 -3.81 37.01
CA PHE A 52 -2.06 -3.97 37.65
C PHE A 52 -2.14 -5.35 38.30
N ASP A 53 -2.59 -5.38 39.57
CA ASP A 53 -2.90 -6.63 40.27
C ASP A 53 -4.41 -6.70 40.50
N ILE A 54 -5.04 -7.74 39.94
CA ILE A 54 -6.48 -7.99 40.09
C ILE A 54 -6.78 -8.93 41.25
N ASP A 55 -5.78 -9.67 41.71
CA ASP A 55 -5.92 -10.66 42.77
C ASP A 55 -5.68 -10.02 44.14
N LYS A 56 -6.31 -10.59 45.17
CA LYS A 56 -6.11 -10.16 46.56
C LYS A 56 -5.14 -11.10 47.25
N GLU A 57 -4.11 -10.53 47.86
CA GLU A 57 -3.13 -11.28 48.64
C GLU A 57 -3.82 -12.17 49.70
N GLY A 58 -3.39 -13.43 49.76
CA GLY A 58 -3.93 -14.44 50.69
C GLY A 58 -5.14 -15.23 50.18
N LYS A 59 -5.74 -14.89 49.03
CA LYS A 59 -6.79 -15.73 48.40
C LYS A 59 -6.18 -16.87 47.57
N ASP A 60 -6.97 -17.93 47.33
CA ASP A 60 -6.48 -19.12 46.62
C ASP A 60 -6.00 -18.81 45.20
N SER A 61 -6.68 -17.93 44.46
CA SER A 61 -6.24 -17.49 43.13
C SER A 61 -4.85 -16.84 43.17
N TYR A 62 -4.63 -15.93 44.13
CA TYR A 62 -3.32 -15.30 44.36
C TYR A 62 -2.25 -16.35 44.69
N ARG A 63 -2.57 -17.32 45.55
CA ARG A 63 -1.64 -18.39 45.94
C ARG A 63 -1.28 -19.28 44.75
N PHE A 64 -2.23 -19.58 43.85
CA PHE A 64 -1.97 -20.34 42.63
C PHE A 64 -1.05 -19.58 41.67
N THR A 65 -1.30 -18.29 41.47
CA THR A 65 -0.45 -17.42 40.67
C THR A 65 0.98 -17.35 41.23
N LYS A 66 1.14 -17.17 42.56
CA LYS A 66 2.46 -17.18 43.22
C LYS A 66 3.16 -18.53 43.20
N ALA A 67 2.41 -19.64 43.16
CA ALA A 67 2.96 -20.98 43.00
C ALA A 67 3.48 -21.26 41.58
N GLY A 68 3.25 -20.34 40.62
CA GLY A 68 3.76 -20.45 39.26
C GLY A 68 2.72 -20.89 38.21
N ALA A 69 1.43 -20.88 38.54
CA ALA A 69 0.40 -21.15 37.54
C ALA A 69 0.40 -20.07 36.45
N LYS A 70 0.49 -20.48 35.18
CA LYS A 70 0.48 -19.57 34.02
C LYS A 70 -0.90 -19.02 33.72
N ASP A 71 -1.92 -19.86 33.87
CA ASP A 71 -3.33 -19.52 33.73
C ASP A 71 -4.06 -19.93 35.01
N VAL A 72 -4.78 -18.99 35.63
CA VAL A 72 -5.66 -19.25 36.77
C VAL A 72 -7.08 -18.87 36.38
N VAL A 73 -8.00 -19.83 36.46
CA VAL A 73 -9.42 -19.64 36.12
C VAL A 73 -10.26 -19.78 37.39
N ILE A 74 -11.05 -18.76 37.68
CA ILE A 74 -12.01 -18.71 38.78
C ILE A 74 -13.40 -18.74 38.15
N ALA A 75 -14.20 -19.75 38.44
CA ALA A 75 -15.54 -19.88 37.88
C ALA A 75 -16.60 -19.94 38.98
N SER A 76 -17.73 -19.28 38.75
CA SER A 76 -18.99 -19.47 39.48
C SER A 76 -20.15 -19.63 38.49
N SER A 77 -21.36 -19.83 39.00
CA SER A 77 -22.58 -19.86 38.19
C SER A 77 -22.88 -18.56 37.44
N GLU A 78 -22.26 -17.44 37.83
CA GLU A 78 -22.58 -16.10 37.31
C GLU A 78 -21.41 -15.43 36.58
N LYS A 79 -20.17 -15.82 36.88
CA LYS A 79 -18.98 -15.14 36.36
C LYS A 79 -17.79 -16.06 36.27
N ILE A 80 -16.94 -15.77 35.30
CA ILE A 80 -15.61 -16.35 35.17
C ILE A 80 -14.60 -15.22 35.25
N GLY A 81 -13.60 -15.38 36.11
CA GLY A 81 -12.40 -14.55 36.16
C GLY A 81 -11.21 -15.34 35.63
N VAL A 82 -10.42 -14.76 34.75
CA VAL A 82 -9.22 -15.39 34.21
C VAL A 82 -8.02 -14.50 34.48
N VAL A 83 -7.01 -15.05 35.15
CA VAL A 83 -5.71 -14.40 35.36
C VAL A 83 -4.70 -15.13 34.48
N LYS A 84 -4.15 -14.44 33.48
CA LYS A 84 -3.12 -14.97 32.59
C LYS A 84 -1.80 -14.25 32.81
N ILE A 85 -0.76 -15.00 33.18
CA ILE A 85 0.59 -14.46 33.29
C ILE A 85 1.23 -14.43 31.91
N LEU A 86 1.61 -13.24 31.48
CA LEU A 86 2.25 -13.00 30.20
C LEU A 86 3.77 -12.90 30.40
N GLU A 87 4.53 -13.73 29.68
CA GLU A 87 6.01 -13.71 29.69
C GLU A 87 6.58 -12.54 28.88
N GLU A 88 5.79 -11.99 27.95
CA GLU A 88 6.11 -10.83 27.11
C GLU A 88 4.87 -9.94 26.94
N ASP A 89 5.08 -8.64 26.68
CA ASP A 89 4.01 -7.68 26.40
C ASP A 89 3.29 -8.09 25.11
N LYS A 90 2.11 -8.72 25.23
CA LYS A 90 1.34 -9.15 24.05
C LYS A 90 0.84 -7.94 23.26
N SER A 91 0.88 -8.05 21.94
CA SER A 91 0.20 -7.11 21.05
C SER A 91 -1.31 -7.08 21.34
N LEU A 92 -1.92 -5.89 21.33
CA LEU A 92 -3.35 -5.65 21.56
C LEU A 92 -4.27 -6.65 20.83
N SER A 93 -3.90 -7.06 19.61
CA SER A 93 -4.60 -8.08 18.83
C SER A 93 -4.87 -9.38 19.58
N LYS A 94 -3.88 -9.92 20.32
CA LYS A 94 -4.03 -11.19 21.06
C LYS A 94 -4.93 -11.05 22.29
N VAL A 95 -5.04 -9.86 22.86
CA VAL A 95 -5.94 -9.59 23.99
C VAL A 95 -7.38 -9.50 23.50
N LEU A 96 -7.58 -8.92 22.32
CA LEU A 96 -8.90 -8.83 21.69
C LEU A 96 -9.49 -10.21 21.33
N GLU A 97 -8.64 -11.20 21.03
CA GLU A 97 -9.05 -12.60 20.81
C GLU A 97 -9.69 -13.26 22.06
N LEU A 98 -9.56 -12.67 23.25
CA LEU A 98 -10.21 -13.17 24.47
C LEU A 98 -11.69 -12.81 24.56
N PHE A 99 -12.15 -11.84 23.77
CA PHE A 99 -13.57 -11.52 23.70
C PHE A 99 -14.27 -12.57 22.86
N ASP A 100 -15.33 -13.17 23.40
CA ASP A 100 -16.20 -14.09 22.70
C ASP A 100 -17.61 -13.49 22.59
N ASP A 101 -18.28 -13.73 21.47
CA ASP A 101 -19.66 -13.31 21.23
C ASP A 101 -19.97 -11.81 21.55
N VAL A 102 -19.14 -10.89 21.02
CA VAL A 102 -19.37 -9.44 21.11
C VAL A 102 -19.51 -8.81 19.73
N ASP A 103 -20.42 -7.84 19.61
CA ASP A 103 -20.64 -7.08 18.38
C ASP A 103 -19.61 -5.95 18.23
N ILE A 104 -19.30 -5.29 19.35
CA ILE A 104 -18.40 -4.13 19.41
C ILE A 104 -17.56 -4.14 20.69
N ILE A 105 -16.29 -3.76 20.57
CA ILE A 105 -15.34 -3.61 21.68
C ILE A 105 -14.89 -2.14 21.74
N PHE A 106 -15.08 -1.53 22.90
CA PHE A 106 -14.49 -0.22 23.21
C PHE A 106 -13.18 -0.40 23.96
N THR A 107 -12.08 0.13 23.41
CA THR A 107 -10.79 0.08 24.10
C THR A 107 -10.43 1.43 24.69
N GLU A 108 -10.09 1.51 25.97
CA GLU A 108 -9.49 2.69 26.59
C GLU A 108 -7.97 2.55 26.64
N GLY A 109 -7.24 3.43 25.95
CA GLY A 109 -5.76 3.41 25.93
C GLY A 109 -5.15 2.85 24.64
N PHE A 110 -3.95 2.27 24.72
CA PHE A 110 -3.17 1.81 23.56
C PHE A 110 -3.03 2.87 22.46
N LYS A 111 -2.40 4.02 22.75
CA LYS A 111 -2.37 5.19 21.84
C LYS A 111 -1.89 4.88 20.41
N GLN A 112 -1.01 3.88 20.25
CA GLN A 112 -0.40 3.50 18.97
C GLN A 112 -1.05 2.29 18.29
N ASN A 113 -2.27 1.90 18.66
CA ASN A 113 -2.94 0.77 18.03
C ASN A 113 -3.37 1.06 16.57
N PRO A 114 -3.69 0.05 15.73
CA PRO A 114 -4.13 0.28 14.35
C PRO A 114 -5.65 0.45 14.16
N TYR A 115 -6.45 0.39 15.23
CA TYR A 115 -7.91 0.43 15.15
C TYR A 115 -8.46 1.86 15.06
N PRO A 116 -9.69 2.05 14.56
CA PRO A 116 -10.34 3.36 14.52
C PRO A 116 -10.41 4.00 15.91
N LYS A 117 -10.04 5.29 16.00
CA LYS A 117 -9.87 6.04 17.25
C LYS A 117 -10.77 7.26 17.29
N ILE A 118 -11.39 7.46 18.45
CA ILE A 118 -11.96 8.74 18.85
C ILE A 118 -11.04 9.33 19.91
N GLU A 119 -10.44 10.48 19.59
CA GLU A 119 -9.65 11.22 20.57
C GLU A 119 -10.57 12.03 21.48
N VAL A 120 -10.36 11.95 22.80
CA VAL A 120 -11.07 12.76 23.78
C VAL A 120 -10.19 13.94 24.15
N HIS A 121 -10.70 15.14 23.95
CA HIS A 121 -9.98 16.38 24.21
C HIS A 121 -10.83 17.36 25.02
N ARG A 122 -10.19 18.04 25.96
CA ARG A 122 -10.78 19.11 26.77
C ARG A 122 -9.77 20.24 26.87
N LYS A 123 -10.11 21.39 26.30
CA LYS A 123 -9.23 22.56 26.21
C LYS A 123 -8.66 22.98 27.57
N GLU A 124 -9.48 22.84 28.61
CA GLU A 124 -9.16 23.21 29.98
C GLU A 124 -8.13 22.30 30.66
N VAL A 125 -7.84 21.12 30.11
CA VAL A 125 -6.95 20.13 30.74
C VAL A 125 -5.62 19.99 29.98
N ASP A 126 -5.62 20.00 28.64
CA ASP A 126 -4.39 19.93 27.84
C ASP A 126 -4.59 20.58 26.48
N LYS A 127 -3.55 21.21 25.92
CA LYS A 127 -3.60 21.88 24.59
C LYS A 127 -3.05 21.01 23.45
N ASN A 128 -2.55 19.82 23.77
CA ASN A 128 -1.95 18.92 22.81
C ASN A 128 -2.99 17.97 22.20
N PHE A 129 -2.67 17.44 21.02
CA PHE A 129 -3.50 16.50 20.28
C PHE A 129 -2.68 15.28 19.87
N LEU A 130 -3.23 14.08 20.02
CA LEU A 130 -2.61 12.85 19.54
C LEU A 130 -2.67 12.77 18.01
N PHE A 131 -3.81 13.10 17.40
CA PHE A 131 -3.98 12.96 15.95
C PHE A 131 -3.01 13.83 15.14
N LYS A 132 -2.62 15.00 15.64
CA LYS A 132 -1.68 15.89 14.94
C LYS A 132 -0.26 15.31 14.86
N ASN A 133 0.13 14.53 15.86
CA ASN A 133 1.49 14.00 16.03
C ASN A 133 1.57 12.48 15.84
N SER A 134 0.48 11.83 15.42
CA SER A 134 0.45 10.40 15.14
C SER A 134 1.03 10.08 13.77
N ILE A 135 1.78 8.99 13.68
CA ILE A 135 2.20 8.39 12.41
C ILE A 135 0.98 7.80 11.67
N ASN A 136 0.01 7.27 12.42
CA ASN A 136 -1.22 6.67 11.91
C ASN A 136 -2.40 7.64 11.98
N LYS A 137 -2.33 8.79 11.31
CA LYS A 137 -3.39 9.83 11.36
C LYS A 137 -4.74 9.32 10.88
N ASP A 138 -4.73 8.47 9.86
CA ASP A 138 -5.95 7.90 9.24
C ASP A 138 -6.76 7.02 10.19
N THR A 139 -6.15 6.56 11.29
CA THR A 139 -6.88 5.81 12.31
C THR A 139 -7.73 6.70 13.22
N PHE A 140 -7.55 8.02 13.22
CA PHE A 140 -8.38 8.95 13.99
C PHE A 140 -9.62 9.34 13.20
N ILE A 141 -10.75 8.73 13.55
CA ILE A 141 -12.02 8.93 12.83
C ILE A 141 -12.78 10.16 13.33
N ALA A 142 -12.56 10.58 14.58
CA ALA A 142 -13.16 11.78 15.16
C ALA A 142 -12.41 12.26 16.41
N ILE A 143 -12.74 13.47 16.84
CA ILE A 143 -12.38 14.03 18.14
C ILE A 143 -13.64 14.39 18.93
N ALA A 144 -13.79 13.86 20.14
CA ALA A 144 -14.81 14.23 21.11
C ALA A 144 -14.27 15.38 21.98
N THR A 145 -14.83 16.58 21.80
CA THR A 145 -14.25 17.84 22.31
C THR A 145 -15.33 18.85 22.70
N ASN A 146 -14.94 19.86 23.49
CA ASN A 146 -15.74 21.04 23.82
C ASN A 146 -15.31 22.31 23.07
N GLU A 147 -14.39 22.19 22.11
CA GLU A 147 -13.98 23.27 21.23
C GLU A 147 -13.89 22.79 19.77
N HIS A 148 -13.92 23.73 18.82
CA HIS A 148 -13.77 23.39 17.40
C HIS A 148 -12.30 23.17 17.01
N ILE A 149 -12.02 22.04 16.37
CA ILE A 149 -10.69 21.61 15.92
C ILE A 149 -10.68 21.39 14.41
N GLU A 150 -9.83 22.11 13.67
CA GLU A 150 -9.71 21.91 12.23
C GLU A 150 -9.00 20.60 11.86
N GLY A 151 -9.39 20.00 10.73
CA GLY A 151 -8.73 18.85 10.12
C GLY A 151 -9.18 17.48 10.62
N ILE A 152 -10.25 17.40 11.42
CA ILE A 152 -10.84 16.16 11.92
C ILE A 152 -12.34 16.34 12.22
N THR A 153 -13.13 15.27 12.16
CA THR A 153 -14.55 15.33 12.54
C THR A 153 -14.70 15.65 14.03
N ASN A 154 -15.41 16.73 14.35
CA ASN A 154 -15.67 17.17 15.72
C ASN A 154 -16.98 16.58 16.22
N LEU A 155 -16.95 15.99 17.41
CA LEU A 155 -18.11 15.50 18.15
C LEU A 155 -18.17 16.24 19.48
N ASP A 156 -19.36 16.70 19.89
CA ASP A 156 -19.53 17.30 21.22
C ASP A 156 -19.38 16.21 22.27
N ILE A 157 -18.36 16.35 23.12
CA ILE A 157 -18.04 15.42 24.21
C ILE A 157 -19.20 15.21 25.20
N ASN A 158 -20.11 16.17 25.30
CA ASN A 158 -21.27 16.08 26.20
C ASN A 158 -22.54 15.58 25.49
N ASN A 159 -22.50 15.36 24.18
CA ASN A 159 -23.62 14.85 23.39
C ASN A 159 -23.39 13.38 23.02
N ILE A 160 -23.73 12.47 23.95
CA ILE A 160 -23.51 11.04 23.75
C ILE A 160 -24.27 10.49 22.54
N ASP A 161 -25.48 10.98 22.28
CA ASP A 161 -26.31 10.53 21.15
C ASP A 161 -25.63 10.84 19.81
N GLN A 162 -24.99 12.01 19.69
CA GLN A 162 -24.21 12.37 18.52
C GLN A 162 -23.05 11.39 18.30
N ILE A 163 -22.30 11.06 19.37
CA ILE A 163 -21.15 10.16 19.28
C ILE A 163 -21.60 8.74 18.91
N VAL A 164 -22.69 8.25 19.52
CA VAL A 164 -23.26 6.93 19.21
C VAL A 164 -23.72 6.85 17.76
N ASN A 165 -24.48 7.85 17.28
CA ASN A 165 -24.95 7.90 15.91
C ASN A 165 -23.78 7.98 14.91
N PHE A 166 -22.73 8.72 15.25
CA PHE A 166 -21.50 8.77 14.45
C PHE A 166 -20.84 7.38 14.35
N ILE A 167 -20.68 6.67 15.47
CA ILE A 167 -20.07 5.33 15.48
C ILE A 167 -20.93 4.34 14.68
N GLU A 168 -22.25 4.34 14.83
CA GLU A 168 -23.14 3.47 14.04
C GLU A 168 -23.06 3.77 12.54
N SER A 169 -23.03 5.05 12.16
CA SER A 169 -22.87 5.47 10.76
C SER A 169 -21.52 5.04 10.20
N TYR A 170 -20.45 5.20 10.98
CA TYR A 170 -19.11 4.74 10.62
C TYR A 170 -19.08 3.22 10.40
N ILE A 171 -19.65 2.44 11.32
CA ILE A 171 -19.73 0.97 11.20
C ILE A 171 -20.52 0.56 9.95
N LYS A 172 -21.69 1.16 9.70
CA LYS A 172 -22.50 0.89 8.51
C LYS A 172 -21.76 1.23 7.22
N THR A 173 -21.02 2.35 7.20
CA THR A 173 -20.23 2.76 6.02
C THR A 173 -19.09 1.78 5.77
N GLU A 174 -18.43 1.29 6.82
CA GLU A 174 -17.44 0.21 6.70
C GLU A 174 -18.07 -1.11 6.21
N GLU A 175 -19.30 -1.42 6.59
CA GLU A 175 -20.02 -2.62 6.12
C GLU A 175 -20.49 -2.54 4.67
N LEU A 176 -20.73 -1.33 4.16
CA LEU A 176 -21.04 -1.11 2.74
C LEU A 176 -19.82 -1.27 1.82
N LYS A 177 -18.60 -1.31 2.37
CA LYS A 177 -17.42 -1.68 1.59
C LYS A 177 -17.50 -3.18 1.32
N ILE A 178 -17.95 -3.56 0.14
CA ILE A 178 -17.87 -4.95 -0.33
C ILE A 178 -16.41 -5.21 -0.68
N PRO A 179 -15.65 -5.99 0.12
CA PRO A 179 -14.27 -6.27 -0.22
C PRO A 179 -14.25 -7.21 -1.43
N LEU A 180 -13.29 -7.00 -2.33
CA LEU A 180 -12.90 -8.08 -3.23
C LEU A 180 -12.47 -9.29 -2.39
N ILE A 181 -12.65 -10.50 -2.95
CA ILE A 181 -12.13 -11.72 -2.34
C ILE A 181 -10.65 -11.48 -2.01
N ASN A 182 -10.30 -11.66 -0.74
CA ASN A 182 -8.90 -11.54 -0.32
C ASN A 182 -8.19 -12.83 -0.72
N TYR A 183 -7.58 -12.81 -1.91
CA TYR A 183 -6.72 -13.90 -2.35
C TYR A 183 -5.48 -14.01 -1.46
N ASP A 184 -4.93 -15.21 -1.37
CA ASP A 184 -3.54 -15.40 -0.97
C ASP A 184 -2.70 -15.04 -2.21
N TYR A 185 -2.06 -13.87 -2.20
CA TYR A 185 -1.45 -13.30 -3.40
C TYR A 185 -0.06 -13.89 -3.63
N ASP A 186 -0.03 -15.14 -4.07
CA ASP A 186 1.11 -15.68 -4.81
C ASP A 186 1.19 -15.02 -6.20
N LYS A 187 2.34 -15.11 -6.89
CA LYS A 187 2.48 -14.54 -8.26
C LYS A 187 1.42 -15.09 -9.22
N THR A 188 0.93 -16.31 -9.01
CA THR A 188 -0.04 -16.97 -9.88
C THR A 188 -1.13 -17.70 -9.09
N ILE A 189 -2.33 -17.84 -9.66
CA ILE A 189 -3.45 -18.59 -9.10
C ILE A 189 -3.93 -19.62 -10.12
N LYS A 190 -4.35 -20.80 -9.67
CA LYS A 190 -5.01 -21.80 -10.53
C LYS A 190 -6.53 -21.69 -10.41
N ILE A 191 -7.21 -21.53 -11.53
CA ILE A 191 -8.67 -21.47 -11.60
C ILE A 191 -9.22 -22.53 -12.52
N ASP A 192 -10.43 -23.01 -12.24
CA ASP A 192 -11.16 -23.90 -13.15
C ASP A 192 -11.68 -23.07 -14.34
N VAL A 193 -11.43 -23.56 -15.55
CA VAL A 193 -11.85 -22.93 -16.80
C VAL A 193 -12.46 -23.97 -17.74
N VAL A 194 -13.30 -23.50 -18.66
CA VAL A 194 -13.78 -24.31 -19.79
C VAL A 194 -13.00 -23.90 -21.03
N LYS A 195 -12.13 -24.77 -21.52
CA LYS A 195 -11.42 -24.57 -22.79
C LYS A 195 -12.28 -25.08 -23.93
N ILE A 196 -12.47 -24.24 -24.95
CA ILE A 196 -13.22 -24.57 -26.16
C ILE A 196 -12.24 -24.57 -27.33
N ASP A 197 -12.10 -25.72 -27.99
CA ASP A 197 -11.36 -25.86 -29.25
C ASP A 197 -12.33 -26.39 -30.33
N ASN A 198 -12.57 -25.57 -31.34
CA ASN A 198 -13.61 -25.76 -32.35
C ASN A 198 -15.00 -26.00 -31.72
N GLN A 199 -15.47 -27.26 -31.69
CA GLN A 199 -16.77 -27.64 -31.11
C GLN A 199 -16.65 -28.46 -29.82
N ASN A 200 -15.43 -28.67 -29.32
CA ASN A 200 -15.19 -29.46 -28.10
C ASN A 200 -14.95 -28.54 -26.91
N ALA A 201 -15.68 -28.77 -25.82
CA ALA A 201 -15.49 -28.09 -24.54
C ALA A 201 -14.88 -29.05 -23.51
N LYS A 202 -13.88 -28.58 -22.76
CA LYS A 202 -13.23 -29.35 -21.70
C LYS A 202 -12.97 -28.48 -20.48
N GLU A 203 -13.32 -28.98 -19.30
CA GLU A 203 -12.97 -28.36 -18.01
C GLU A 203 -11.53 -28.71 -17.63
N GLU A 204 -10.72 -27.70 -17.32
CA GLU A 204 -9.34 -27.85 -16.89
C GLU A 204 -8.96 -26.74 -15.89
N LYS A 205 -7.83 -26.91 -15.19
CA LYS A 205 -7.23 -25.85 -14.39
C LYS A 205 -6.23 -25.04 -15.21
N GLU A 206 -6.41 -23.73 -15.23
CA GLU A 206 -5.49 -22.78 -15.88
C GLU A 206 -4.75 -21.97 -14.82
N THR A 207 -3.45 -21.78 -15.03
CA THR A 207 -2.63 -20.87 -14.22
C THR A 207 -2.78 -19.47 -14.78
N ILE A 208 -3.27 -18.54 -13.95
CA ILE A 208 -3.42 -17.13 -14.29
C ILE A 208 -2.51 -16.27 -13.41
N ILE A 209 -2.24 -15.05 -13.86
CA ILE A 209 -1.46 -14.07 -13.11
C ILE A 209 -2.29 -13.46 -11.98
N SER A 210 -1.66 -13.18 -10.85
CA SER A 210 -2.27 -12.42 -9.75
C SER A 210 -2.04 -10.92 -9.93
N GLU A 211 -3.11 -10.15 -9.74
CA GLU A 211 -3.06 -8.69 -9.73
C GLU A 211 -3.18 -8.18 -8.27
N TYR A 212 -2.03 -7.87 -7.67
CA TYR A 212 -1.84 -7.45 -6.29
C TYR A 212 -2.11 -5.94 -6.11
N PRO A 213 -3.11 -5.56 -5.30
CA PRO A 213 -3.46 -4.16 -5.04
C PRO A 213 -2.62 -3.59 -3.89
N LEU A 214 -1.58 -2.81 -4.20
CA LEU A 214 -0.70 -2.17 -3.21
C LEU A 214 -1.00 -0.67 -3.09
N SER A 215 -1.51 -0.24 -1.94
CA SER A 215 -1.71 1.19 -1.64
C SER A 215 -0.41 1.86 -1.22
N LEU A 216 -0.15 3.08 -1.69
CA LEU A 216 1.03 3.87 -1.36
C LEU A 216 0.63 5.13 -0.59
N ILE A 217 1.26 5.30 0.58
CA ILE A 217 1.15 6.47 1.44
C ILE A 217 2.53 7.12 1.52
N LEU A 218 2.62 8.39 1.13
CA LEU A 218 3.85 9.20 1.21
C LEU A 218 3.66 10.30 2.25
N ASN A 219 4.53 10.37 3.26
CA ASN A 219 4.49 11.38 4.32
C ASN A 219 3.09 11.51 4.98
N GLY A 220 2.44 10.35 5.20
CA GLY A 220 1.10 10.27 5.80
C GLY A 220 -0.06 10.64 4.87
N LYS A 221 0.18 10.84 3.57
CA LYS A 221 -0.87 11.12 2.57
C LYS A 221 -0.97 9.98 1.56
N TYR A 222 -2.18 9.47 1.34
CA TYR A 222 -2.47 8.54 0.26
C TYR A 222 -2.12 9.16 -1.10
N LEU A 223 -1.39 8.41 -1.92
CA LEU A 223 -0.88 8.87 -3.20
C LEU A 223 -1.43 8.06 -4.39
N ASN A 224 -1.40 6.73 -4.31
CA ASN A 224 -1.83 5.85 -5.39
C ASN A 224 -2.16 4.44 -4.86
N THR A 225 -2.87 3.65 -5.66
CA THR A 225 -2.95 2.18 -5.50
C THR A 225 -2.44 1.54 -6.78
N PHE A 226 -1.40 0.72 -6.68
CA PHE A 226 -0.88 -0.07 -7.78
C PHE A 226 -1.68 -1.36 -7.92
N LEU A 227 -2.01 -1.71 -9.16
CA LEU A 227 -2.42 -3.06 -9.53
C LEU A 227 -1.23 -3.72 -10.20
N CYS A 228 -0.53 -4.57 -9.46
CA CYS A 228 0.82 -5.02 -9.82
C CYS A 228 1.04 -6.50 -9.55
N THR A 229 2.19 -7.03 -9.92
CA THR A 229 2.62 -8.34 -9.43
C THR A 229 3.20 -8.21 -8.00
N PRO A 230 3.00 -9.19 -7.11
CA PRO A 230 3.51 -9.17 -5.73
C PRO A 230 5.02 -9.48 -5.68
N ASP A 231 5.80 -8.71 -6.42
CA ASP A 231 7.25 -8.90 -6.60
C ASP A 231 7.92 -7.55 -6.80
N LYS A 232 9.13 -7.37 -6.28
CA LYS A 232 9.90 -6.12 -6.42
C LYS A 232 9.07 -4.87 -6.05
N LEU A 233 8.31 -4.98 -4.96
CA LEU A 233 7.37 -3.95 -4.52
C LEU A 233 8.10 -2.67 -4.10
N GLU A 234 9.26 -2.80 -3.45
CA GLU A 234 10.11 -1.66 -3.09
C GLU A 234 10.58 -0.92 -4.34
N GLU A 235 11.09 -1.64 -5.35
CA GLU A 235 11.49 -1.02 -6.61
C GLU A 235 10.31 -0.38 -7.36
N LEU A 236 9.12 -0.98 -7.33
CA LEU A 236 7.92 -0.36 -7.91
C LEU A 236 7.62 0.99 -7.26
N ILE A 237 7.63 1.04 -5.92
CA ILE A 237 7.37 2.27 -5.15
C ILE A 237 8.42 3.33 -5.46
N VAL A 238 9.71 2.97 -5.36
CA VAL A 238 10.82 3.91 -5.59
C VAL A 238 10.79 4.44 -7.02
N GLY A 239 10.56 3.59 -8.02
CA GLY A 239 10.47 4.00 -9.41
C GLY A 239 9.30 4.94 -9.68
N PHE A 240 8.14 4.65 -9.11
CA PHE A 240 6.99 5.55 -9.20
C PHE A 240 7.28 6.91 -8.55
N LEU A 241 7.86 6.92 -7.35
CA LEU A 241 8.20 8.18 -6.68
C LEU A 241 9.23 9.00 -7.47
N ALA A 242 10.24 8.35 -8.05
CA ALA A 242 11.26 9.00 -8.86
C ALA A 242 10.66 9.59 -10.14
N THR A 243 9.87 8.82 -10.88
CA THR A 243 9.25 9.28 -12.14
C THR A 243 8.23 10.39 -11.95
N LYS A 244 7.54 10.42 -10.80
CA LYS A 244 6.66 11.52 -10.40
C LYS A 244 7.39 12.71 -9.76
N GLY A 245 8.69 12.57 -9.48
CA GLY A 245 9.53 13.63 -8.92
C GLY A 245 9.43 13.80 -7.39
N TYR A 246 8.78 12.87 -6.67
CA TYR A 246 8.72 12.86 -5.20
C TYR A 246 10.07 12.52 -4.54
N ILE A 247 10.96 11.89 -5.29
CA ILE A 247 12.37 11.68 -4.94
C ILE A 247 13.24 11.97 -6.17
N SER A 248 14.51 12.25 -5.96
CA SER A 248 15.55 12.38 -6.99
C SER A 248 16.57 11.25 -6.90
N ASN A 249 16.86 10.78 -5.70
CA ASN A 249 17.77 9.67 -5.43
C ASN A 249 17.34 8.93 -4.15
N LYS A 250 18.01 7.81 -3.83
CA LYS A 250 17.65 6.99 -2.67
C LYS A 250 17.81 7.69 -1.32
N ASN A 251 18.69 8.69 -1.20
CA ASN A 251 18.91 9.41 0.06
C ASN A 251 17.77 10.36 0.42
N ASP A 252 16.87 10.65 -0.53
CA ASP A 252 15.65 11.39 -0.25
C ASP A 252 14.66 10.55 0.57
N ILE A 253 14.85 9.23 0.64
CA ILE A 253 13.99 8.29 1.36
C ILE A 253 14.55 8.05 2.75
N GLU A 254 13.75 8.37 3.77
CA GLU A 254 14.09 8.06 5.15
C GLU A 254 13.73 6.61 5.51
N SER A 255 12.55 6.16 5.10
CA SER A 255 12.10 4.79 5.34
C SER A 255 11.03 4.36 4.35
N ILE A 256 11.00 3.05 4.09
CA ILE A 256 9.94 2.34 3.38
C ILE A 256 9.50 1.18 4.27
N ILE A 257 8.20 1.09 4.54
CA ILE A 257 7.60 -0.04 5.28
C ILE A 257 6.47 -0.58 4.42
N ILE A 258 6.57 -1.86 4.04
CA ILE A 258 5.55 -2.56 3.27
C ILE A 258 4.87 -3.57 4.19
N ASP A 259 3.58 -3.34 4.48
CA ASP A 259 2.73 -4.31 5.15
C ASP A 259 1.98 -5.11 4.09
N GLU A 260 2.44 -6.32 3.78
CA GLU A 260 1.82 -7.20 2.78
C GLU A 260 0.43 -7.69 3.19
N LYS A 261 0.14 -7.75 4.50
CA LYS A 261 -1.16 -8.18 5.01
C LYS A 261 -2.21 -7.11 4.81
N LEU A 262 -1.84 -5.85 5.09
CA LEU A 262 -2.69 -4.69 4.84
C LEU A 262 -2.62 -4.22 3.38
N LYS A 263 -1.60 -4.66 2.64
CA LYS A 263 -1.28 -4.24 1.27
C LYS A 263 -1.08 -2.73 1.18
N VAL A 264 -0.35 -2.20 2.16
CA VAL A 264 -0.03 -0.78 2.28
C VAL A 264 1.48 -0.62 2.36
N ALA A 265 2.02 0.23 1.51
CA ALA A 265 3.36 0.75 1.61
C ALA A 265 3.33 2.17 2.18
N GLN A 266 4.09 2.39 3.25
CA GLN A 266 4.31 3.70 3.85
C GLN A 266 5.74 4.15 3.56
N VAL A 267 5.88 5.35 3.01
CA VAL A 267 7.16 5.97 2.70
C VAL A 267 7.28 7.30 3.42
N ILE A 268 8.40 7.50 4.09
CA ILE A 268 8.82 8.80 4.60
C ILE A 268 9.94 9.32 3.70
N SER A 269 9.73 10.51 3.14
CA SER A 269 10.68 11.20 2.27
C SER A 269 11.03 12.57 2.84
N ASN A 270 12.33 12.87 2.86
CA ASN A 270 12.91 14.12 3.32
C ASN A 270 13.19 15.09 2.18
N LYS A 271 12.77 14.76 0.94
CA LYS A 271 12.96 15.66 -0.19
C LYS A 271 12.26 16.98 0.05
N SER A 272 13.04 18.06 0.06
CA SER A 272 12.52 19.41 -0.01
C SER A 272 12.14 19.75 -1.45
N ASN A 273 11.12 20.60 -1.63
CA ASN A 273 10.71 21.04 -2.97
C ASN A 273 11.85 21.80 -3.65
N THR A 274 12.53 21.13 -4.58
CA THR A 274 13.47 21.77 -5.49
C THR A 274 12.70 22.22 -6.73
N ASN A 275 12.56 23.54 -6.92
CA ASN A 275 12.07 24.09 -8.17
C ASN A 275 13.09 23.81 -9.27
N LEU A 276 12.84 22.79 -10.07
CA LEU A 276 13.60 22.52 -11.29
C LEU A 276 12.99 23.35 -12.42
N ASN A 277 13.83 24.07 -13.16
CA ASN A 277 13.41 24.69 -14.42
C ASN A 277 13.23 23.60 -15.47
N LEU A 278 12.00 23.08 -15.57
CA LEU A 278 11.59 22.10 -16.55
C LEU A 278 10.84 22.77 -17.70
N GLU A 279 11.12 22.35 -18.92
CA GLU A 279 10.34 22.74 -20.09
C GLU A 279 8.92 22.18 -20.01
N LYS A 280 7.94 22.99 -20.41
CA LYS A 280 6.51 22.62 -20.45
C LYS A 280 6.11 22.24 -21.87
N ILE A 281 5.72 20.98 -22.05
CA ILE A 281 5.18 20.45 -23.31
C ILE A 281 3.68 20.28 -23.13
N PHE A 282 2.89 21.20 -23.68
CA PHE A 282 1.44 21.18 -23.59
C PHE A 282 0.85 20.03 -24.41
N LEU A 283 -0.02 19.24 -23.76
CA LEU A 283 -0.85 18.22 -24.38
C LEU A 283 -2.16 18.83 -24.90
N ASN A 284 -2.63 19.85 -24.20
CA ASN A 284 -3.74 20.73 -24.54
C ASN A 284 -3.63 22.00 -23.68
N ASP A 285 -4.63 22.89 -23.74
CA ASP A 285 -4.61 24.17 -23.03
C ASP A 285 -4.62 24.05 -21.49
N LEU A 286 -4.99 22.88 -20.95
CA LEU A 286 -5.15 22.63 -19.52
C LEU A 286 -4.12 21.64 -18.94
N ASP A 287 -3.43 20.89 -19.79
CA ASP A 287 -2.55 19.80 -19.36
C ASP A 287 -1.21 19.82 -20.11
N PHE A 288 -0.14 19.60 -19.37
CA PHE A 288 1.23 19.66 -19.88
C PHE A 288 2.16 18.70 -19.15
N ILE A 289 3.24 18.35 -19.84
CA ILE A 289 4.33 17.55 -19.32
C ILE A 289 5.49 18.47 -19.00
N GLU A 290 6.05 18.33 -17.80
CA GLU A 290 7.30 19.01 -17.43
C GLU A 290 8.48 18.06 -17.60
N CYS A 291 9.28 18.24 -18.64
CA CYS A 291 10.50 17.46 -18.83
C CYS A 291 11.49 18.16 -19.77
N ASN A 292 12.78 18.01 -19.50
CA ASN A 292 13.84 18.53 -20.37
C ASN A 292 14.28 17.47 -21.39
N PRO A 293 14.62 17.85 -22.63
CA PRO A 293 15.13 16.92 -23.63
C PRO A 293 16.35 16.16 -23.13
N VAL A 294 16.48 14.89 -23.53
CA VAL A 294 17.60 14.02 -23.15
C VAL A 294 18.89 14.52 -23.78
N LYS A 295 19.90 14.79 -22.94
CA LYS A 295 21.18 15.39 -23.35
C LYS A 295 22.32 14.37 -23.28
N ASN A 296 22.34 13.43 -24.22
CA ASN A 296 23.49 12.54 -24.41
C ASN A 296 23.75 12.18 -25.87
N SER A 297 24.91 11.59 -26.11
CA SER A 297 25.36 11.06 -27.40
C SER A 297 25.53 9.54 -27.39
N PHE A 298 24.81 8.83 -26.51
CA PHE A 298 24.89 7.36 -26.47
C PHE A 298 24.42 6.76 -27.80
N GLU A 299 25.13 5.77 -28.33
CA GLU A 299 24.82 5.11 -29.60
C GLU A 299 24.85 3.60 -29.43
N ILE A 300 24.03 2.89 -30.22
CA ILE A 300 23.87 1.45 -30.13
C ILE A 300 23.86 0.80 -31.53
N ASP A 301 24.44 -0.41 -31.62
CA ASP A 301 24.41 -1.23 -32.82
C ASP A 301 23.07 -1.98 -32.99
N ILE A 302 22.62 -2.16 -34.24
CA ILE A 302 21.39 -2.90 -34.55
C ILE A 302 21.39 -4.35 -34.00
N ASN A 303 22.52 -5.03 -33.94
CA ASN A 303 22.60 -6.40 -33.42
C ASN A 303 22.36 -6.44 -31.92
N THR A 304 22.86 -5.44 -31.19
CA THR A 304 22.59 -5.29 -29.76
C THR A 304 21.10 -5.12 -29.50
N ILE A 305 20.39 -4.34 -30.33
CA ILE A 305 18.93 -4.19 -30.24
C ILE A 305 18.22 -5.55 -30.43
N TYR A 306 18.59 -6.32 -31.46
CA TYR A 306 17.98 -7.62 -31.73
C TYR A 306 18.22 -8.63 -30.61
N ASN A 307 19.46 -8.74 -30.13
CA ASN A 307 19.84 -9.67 -29.06
C ASN A 307 19.12 -9.32 -27.76
N SER A 308 19.07 -8.04 -27.40
CA SER A 308 18.42 -7.57 -26.18
C SER A 308 16.90 -7.77 -26.21
N MET A 309 16.27 -7.55 -27.37
CA MET A 309 14.85 -7.87 -27.54
C MET A 309 14.59 -9.38 -27.41
N HIS A 310 15.43 -10.22 -28.02
CA HIS A 310 15.29 -11.67 -27.89
C HIS A 310 15.40 -12.12 -26.43
N MET A 311 16.41 -11.63 -25.71
CA MET A 311 16.64 -11.94 -24.31
C MET A 311 15.46 -11.49 -23.43
N ASN A 312 15.00 -10.24 -23.59
CA ASN A 312 13.88 -9.69 -22.82
C ASN A 312 12.57 -10.47 -22.99
N LEU A 313 12.36 -11.12 -24.14
CA LEU A 313 11.13 -11.89 -24.42
C LEU A 313 11.21 -13.35 -24.00
N THR A 314 12.41 -13.88 -23.77
CA THR A 314 12.63 -15.32 -23.51
C THR A 314 13.00 -15.63 -22.07
N SER A 315 13.43 -14.63 -21.30
CA SER A 315 13.80 -14.75 -19.88
C SER A 315 12.62 -15.03 -18.95
N SER A 316 11.42 -14.57 -19.30
CA SER A 316 10.26 -14.65 -18.41
C SER A 316 9.65 -16.05 -18.32
N GLN A 317 9.74 -16.68 -17.14
CA GLN A 317 8.98 -17.90 -16.86
C GLN A 317 7.51 -17.58 -16.58
N LEU A 318 7.24 -16.48 -15.87
CA LEU A 318 5.90 -16.06 -15.50
C LEU A 318 5.02 -15.77 -16.73
N PHE A 319 5.59 -15.16 -17.77
CA PHE A 319 4.91 -14.97 -19.05
C PHE A 319 4.68 -16.29 -19.79
N LYS A 320 5.62 -17.23 -19.75
CA LYS A 320 5.43 -18.56 -20.37
C LYS A 320 4.30 -19.33 -19.69
N ASP A 321 4.16 -19.18 -18.37
CA ASP A 321 3.16 -19.89 -17.58
C ASP A 321 1.76 -19.27 -17.67
N THR A 322 1.68 -17.94 -17.82
CA THR A 322 0.39 -17.22 -17.69
C THR A 322 -0.01 -16.38 -18.92
N GLY A 323 0.95 -15.99 -19.76
CA GLY A 323 0.76 -14.97 -20.79
C GLY A 323 0.36 -13.58 -20.27
N GLY A 324 0.34 -13.37 -18.94
CA GLY A 324 -0.35 -12.26 -18.29
C GLY A 324 0.54 -11.09 -17.85
N VAL A 325 1.83 -11.10 -18.19
CA VAL A 325 2.79 -10.06 -17.76
C VAL A 325 3.51 -9.39 -18.92
N HIS A 326 3.98 -8.19 -18.67
CA HIS A 326 4.93 -7.47 -19.49
C HIS A 326 6.32 -7.51 -18.86
N SER A 327 7.32 -7.79 -19.69
CA SER A 327 8.73 -7.61 -19.35
C SER A 327 9.26 -6.25 -19.81
N VAL A 328 9.99 -5.57 -18.92
CA VAL A 328 10.77 -4.36 -19.18
C VAL A 328 12.18 -4.57 -18.64
N ALA A 329 13.18 -4.19 -19.43
CA ALA A 329 14.58 -4.40 -19.08
C ALA A 329 15.43 -3.17 -19.37
N LEU A 330 16.42 -2.94 -18.53
CA LEU A 330 17.51 -1.98 -18.77
C LEU A 330 18.73 -2.76 -19.23
N PHE A 331 19.34 -2.33 -20.32
CA PHE A 331 20.51 -2.96 -20.90
C PHE A 331 21.71 -2.01 -20.93
N ASP A 332 22.87 -2.57 -20.65
CA ASP A 332 24.19 -1.97 -20.86
C ASP A 332 24.91 -2.81 -21.92
N GLY A 333 25.07 -2.25 -23.12
CA GLY A 333 25.47 -3.05 -24.28
C GLY A 333 24.49 -4.21 -24.52
N SER A 334 25.01 -5.44 -24.58
CA SER A 334 24.19 -6.65 -24.79
C SER A 334 23.70 -7.31 -23.51
N ASP A 335 24.17 -6.84 -22.34
CA ASP A 335 23.90 -7.47 -21.06
C ASP A 335 22.77 -6.72 -20.33
N PRO A 336 21.77 -7.43 -19.79
CA PRO A 336 20.73 -6.78 -19.00
C PRO A 336 21.28 -6.43 -17.64
N VAL A 337 21.14 -5.16 -17.27
CA VAL A 337 21.37 -4.71 -15.89
C VAL A 337 20.28 -5.24 -14.97
N VAL A 338 19.02 -5.14 -15.43
CA VAL A 338 17.86 -5.68 -14.71
C VAL A 338 16.73 -5.96 -15.69
N ILE A 339 15.97 -7.03 -15.43
CA ILE A 339 14.71 -7.36 -16.10
C ILE A 339 13.63 -7.43 -15.03
N CYS A 340 12.56 -6.66 -15.21
CA CYS A 340 11.42 -6.62 -14.30
C CYS A 340 10.14 -6.96 -15.04
N GLU A 341 9.24 -7.64 -14.32
CA GLU A 341 7.95 -8.09 -14.83
C GLU A 341 6.82 -7.49 -14.02
N ASP A 342 5.71 -7.22 -14.71
CA ASP A 342 4.47 -6.83 -14.05
C ASP A 342 3.27 -7.04 -14.98
N VAL A 343 2.05 -7.14 -14.41
CA VAL A 343 0.81 -7.16 -15.19
C VAL A 343 0.75 -5.93 -16.10
N ALA A 344 1.18 -4.77 -15.58
CA ALA A 344 1.21 -3.53 -16.34
C ALA A 344 2.64 -3.12 -16.72
N ARG A 345 2.85 -2.85 -18.02
CA ARG A 345 4.15 -2.38 -18.56
C ARG A 345 4.71 -1.13 -17.88
N HIS A 346 3.86 -0.22 -17.41
CA HIS A 346 4.30 1.00 -16.72
C HIS A 346 4.82 0.71 -15.31
N ASN A 347 4.24 -0.27 -14.61
CA ASN A 347 4.75 -0.76 -13.33
C ASN A 347 6.06 -1.53 -13.52
N ALA A 348 6.17 -2.36 -14.56
CA ALA A 348 7.41 -3.05 -14.88
C ALA A 348 8.56 -2.05 -15.16
N MET A 349 8.27 -0.94 -15.84
CA MET A 349 9.22 0.15 -16.03
C MET A 349 9.56 0.86 -14.73
N ASP A 350 8.59 1.13 -13.85
CA ASP A 350 8.87 1.69 -12.53
C ASP A 350 9.79 0.76 -11.73
N LYS A 351 9.57 -0.55 -11.74
CA LYS A 351 10.47 -1.51 -11.09
C LYS A 351 11.89 -1.46 -11.62
N VAL A 352 12.07 -1.35 -12.94
CA VAL A 352 13.40 -1.13 -13.53
C VAL A 352 14.01 0.18 -13.01
N ILE A 353 13.23 1.25 -12.98
CA ILE A 353 13.70 2.56 -12.53
C ILE A 353 14.07 2.56 -11.05
N GLY A 354 13.22 2.00 -10.20
CA GLY A 354 13.45 1.92 -8.76
C GLY A 354 14.63 1.02 -8.43
N TYR A 355 14.81 -0.10 -9.14
CA TYR A 355 16.04 -0.89 -9.04
C TYR A 355 17.26 -0.03 -9.29
N SER A 356 17.28 0.74 -10.38
CA SER A 356 18.40 1.60 -10.70
C SER A 356 18.64 2.69 -9.66
N VAL A 357 17.58 3.32 -9.13
CA VAL A 357 17.70 4.34 -8.08
C VAL A 357 18.28 3.76 -6.78
N LEU A 358 17.84 2.57 -6.38
CA LEU A 358 18.33 1.91 -5.16
C LEU A 358 19.79 1.45 -5.29
N ASN A 359 20.19 1.05 -6.49
CA ASN A 359 21.53 0.52 -6.79
C ASN A 359 22.48 1.57 -7.42
N ASP A 360 22.11 2.86 -7.42
CA ASP A 360 22.88 3.97 -8.01
C ASP A 360 23.30 3.74 -9.47
N VAL A 361 22.45 3.05 -10.25
CA VAL A 361 22.65 2.80 -11.68
C VAL A 361 22.16 4.02 -12.46
N ASN A 362 23.06 4.66 -13.22
CA ASN A 362 22.68 5.75 -14.13
C ASN A 362 22.04 5.19 -15.43
N PHE A 363 21.37 6.04 -16.20
CA PHE A 363 20.70 5.67 -17.46
C PHE A 363 21.37 6.25 -18.71
N GLU A 364 22.41 7.06 -18.56
CA GLU A 364 22.93 7.92 -19.63
C GLU A 364 23.62 7.12 -20.74
N ASP A 365 24.09 5.92 -20.47
CA ASP A 365 24.78 5.03 -21.41
C ASP A 365 24.02 3.70 -21.60
N LYS A 366 22.73 3.69 -21.29
CA LYS A 366 21.88 2.49 -21.29
C LYS A 366 20.59 2.73 -22.07
N PHE A 367 19.88 1.64 -22.35
CA PHE A 367 18.61 1.70 -23.07
C PHE A 367 17.58 0.75 -22.48
N ILE A 368 16.31 1.09 -22.67
CA ILE A 368 15.20 0.29 -22.18
C ILE A 368 14.58 -0.55 -23.30
N VAL A 369 14.30 -1.80 -22.99
CA VAL A 369 13.61 -2.75 -23.86
C VAL A 369 12.27 -3.15 -23.25
N VAL A 370 11.19 -3.02 -24.01
CA VAL A 370 9.81 -3.19 -23.56
C VAL A 370 9.09 -4.24 -24.41
N SER A 371 8.43 -5.19 -23.77
CA SER A 371 7.59 -6.21 -24.46
C SER A 371 6.25 -5.66 -24.98
N GLY A 372 5.72 -4.63 -24.34
CA GLY A 372 4.43 -3.99 -24.64
C GLY A 372 4.52 -2.71 -25.49
N ARG A 373 3.36 -2.09 -25.75
CA ARG A 373 3.24 -0.82 -26.50
C ARG A 373 3.87 0.35 -25.76
N ILE A 374 4.44 1.31 -26.49
CA ILE A 374 4.96 2.55 -25.91
C ILE A 374 3.86 3.62 -25.92
N SER A 375 3.38 3.99 -24.73
CA SER A 375 2.42 5.08 -24.52
C SER A 375 3.14 6.39 -24.19
N LEU A 376 2.39 7.49 -24.15
CA LEU A 376 2.87 8.79 -23.67
C LEU A 376 3.51 8.68 -22.28
N GLU A 377 2.86 7.98 -21.35
CA GLU A 377 3.35 7.76 -19.98
C GLU A 377 4.71 7.06 -19.95
N MET A 378 4.90 6.00 -20.75
CA MET A 378 6.20 5.31 -20.86
C MET A 378 7.31 6.27 -21.30
N MET A 379 6.99 7.20 -22.22
CA MET A 379 7.95 8.20 -22.69
C MET A 379 8.24 9.30 -21.68
N GLN A 380 7.24 9.69 -20.89
CA GLN A 380 7.45 10.62 -19.77
C GLN A 380 8.44 10.02 -18.75
N LYS A 381 8.26 8.75 -18.38
CA LYS A 381 9.18 8.05 -17.47
C LYS A 381 10.60 7.99 -18.02
N ALA A 382 10.73 7.65 -19.31
CA ALA A 382 12.04 7.64 -19.98
C ALA A 382 12.73 9.02 -19.91
N CYS A 383 11.99 10.09 -20.23
CA CYS A 383 12.54 11.44 -20.15
C CYS A 383 12.93 11.86 -18.73
N LYS A 384 12.08 11.57 -17.75
CA LYS A 384 12.34 11.91 -16.33
C LYS A 384 13.64 11.30 -15.83
N MET A 385 13.99 10.11 -16.32
CA MET A 385 15.23 9.42 -15.98
C MET A 385 16.37 9.64 -17.00
N GLN A 386 16.19 10.54 -17.96
CA GLN A 386 17.16 10.83 -19.02
C GLN A 386 17.60 9.60 -19.84
N ILE A 387 16.66 8.65 -20.06
CA ILE A 387 16.90 7.46 -20.86
C ILE A 387 16.92 7.81 -22.36
N PRO A 388 18.01 7.56 -23.08
CA PRO A 388 18.18 8.01 -24.46
C PRO A 388 17.48 7.18 -25.52
N ILE A 389 17.29 5.89 -25.28
CA ILE A 389 16.80 4.94 -26.27
C ILE A 389 15.75 4.03 -25.62
N VAL A 390 14.58 3.95 -26.26
CA VAL A 390 13.50 3.05 -25.87
C VAL A 390 13.13 2.16 -27.05
N VAL A 391 13.20 0.85 -26.82
CA VAL A 391 13.00 -0.21 -27.81
C VAL A 391 11.78 -1.04 -27.43
N SER A 392 10.90 -1.34 -28.39
CA SER A 392 9.68 -2.10 -28.15
C SER A 392 9.42 -3.21 -29.17
N LYS A 393 8.90 -4.35 -28.69
CA LYS A 393 8.35 -5.44 -29.53
C LYS A 393 7.10 -4.99 -30.30
N SER A 394 6.41 -3.98 -29.79
CA SER A 394 5.07 -3.57 -30.21
C SER A 394 5.05 -2.14 -30.76
N ALA A 395 3.84 -1.64 -31.03
CA ALA A 395 3.61 -0.33 -31.62
C ALA A 395 3.81 0.80 -30.60
N PRO A 396 4.38 1.95 -31.02
CA PRO A 396 4.22 3.21 -30.30
C PRO A 396 2.86 3.85 -30.62
N THR A 397 2.40 4.78 -29.77
CA THR A 397 1.26 5.66 -30.09
C THR A 397 1.73 6.94 -30.78
N ASN A 398 0.82 7.66 -31.47
CA ASN A 398 1.12 8.95 -32.10
C ASN A 398 1.77 9.95 -31.11
N LEU A 399 1.19 10.09 -29.92
CA LEU A 399 1.72 11.00 -28.89
C LEU A 399 3.09 10.57 -28.37
N SER A 400 3.36 9.26 -28.25
CA SER A 400 4.68 8.78 -27.84
C SER A 400 5.77 9.10 -28.87
N VAL A 401 5.43 9.03 -30.17
CA VAL A 401 6.36 9.40 -31.26
C VAL A 401 6.63 10.91 -31.26
N GLU A 402 5.60 11.73 -31.12
CA GLU A 402 5.75 13.18 -31.04
C GLU A 402 6.60 13.59 -29.83
N LEU A 403 6.31 13.01 -28.67
CA LEU A 403 7.04 13.30 -27.44
C LEU A 403 8.50 12.85 -27.55
N ALA A 404 8.76 11.67 -28.10
CA ALA A 404 10.12 11.18 -28.33
C ALA A 404 10.94 12.16 -29.19
N ARG A 405 10.35 12.68 -30.29
CA ARG A 405 10.99 13.69 -31.16
C ARG A 405 11.36 14.95 -30.37
N LYS A 406 10.41 15.52 -29.63
CA LYS A 406 10.65 16.75 -28.83
C LYS A 406 11.69 16.55 -27.73
N LEU A 407 11.72 15.37 -27.12
CA LEU A 407 12.57 15.08 -25.96
C LEU A 407 13.92 14.45 -26.34
N ASN A 408 14.28 14.41 -27.63
CA ASN A 408 15.51 13.78 -28.10
C ASN A 408 15.66 12.32 -27.64
N ILE A 409 14.58 11.53 -27.61
CA ILE A 409 14.63 10.10 -27.29
C ILE A 409 14.52 9.29 -28.58
N THR A 410 15.42 8.31 -28.76
CA THR A 410 15.36 7.37 -29.87
C THR A 410 14.28 6.33 -29.59
N LEU A 411 13.26 6.26 -30.45
CA LEU A 411 12.13 5.36 -30.28
C LEU A 411 12.13 4.31 -31.39
N VAL A 412 12.31 3.05 -31.01
CA VAL A 412 12.31 1.89 -31.91
C VAL A 412 11.14 0.98 -31.56
N GLY A 413 10.32 0.62 -32.54
CA GLY A 413 9.16 -0.24 -32.36
C GLY A 413 9.16 -1.43 -33.32
N PHE A 414 8.23 -2.36 -33.10
CA PHE A 414 8.08 -3.59 -33.89
C PHE A 414 9.38 -4.40 -34.05
N VAL A 415 10.24 -4.43 -33.03
CA VAL A 415 11.46 -5.25 -33.06
C VAL A 415 11.09 -6.73 -33.00
N ARG A 416 11.23 -7.43 -34.12
CA ARG A 416 10.85 -8.85 -34.29
C ARG A 416 11.79 -9.52 -35.27
N GLY A 417 12.44 -10.61 -34.84
CA GLY A 417 13.49 -11.24 -35.63
C GLY A 417 14.57 -10.21 -35.99
N ARG A 418 14.86 -10.04 -37.29
CA ARG A 418 15.80 -9.04 -37.82
C ARG A 418 15.09 -7.88 -38.52
N ARG A 419 13.99 -7.40 -37.94
CA ARG A 419 13.22 -6.25 -38.44
C ARG A 419 12.86 -5.33 -37.29
N MET A 420 12.87 -4.02 -37.55
CA MET A 420 12.47 -2.97 -36.61
C MET A 420 12.08 -1.70 -37.38
N ASN A 421 11.34 -0.82 -36.72
CA ASN A 421 10.99 0.50 -37.24
C ASN A 421 11.52 1.58 -36.28
N ILE A 422 12.25 2.56 -36.79
CA ILE A 422 12.69 3.73 -36.02
C ILE A 422 11.70 4.87 -36.25
N TYR A 423 11.06 5.34 -35.17
CA TYR A 423 9.99 6.34 -35.23
C TYR A 423 10.44 7.77 -34.92
N ALA A 424 11.49 7.91 -34.11
CA ALA A 424 12.03 9.19 -33.68
C ALA A 424 13.54 9.07 -33.40
N ASN A 425 14.28 10.15 -33.70
CA ASN A 425 15.68 10.36 -33.31
C ASN A 425 16.60 9.17 -33.59
N GLY A 426 16.53 8.62 -34.81
CA GLY A 426 17.28 7.43 -35.22
C GLY A 426 18.79 7.58 -35.29
N TYR A 427 19.33 8.79 -35.11
CA TYR A 427 20.76 9.08 -35.19
C TYR A 427 21.60 8.31 -34.16
N ARG A 428 20.99 7.77 -33.09
CA ARG A 428 21.68 6.92 -32.10
C ARG A 428 21.83 5.44 -32.51
N VAL A 429 21.22 5.02 -33.61
CA VAL A 429 21.26 3.62 -34.06
C VAL A 429 22.24 3.47 -35.22
N LYS A 430 23.28 2.67 -35.02
CA LYS A 430 24.28 2.31 -36.03
C LYS A 430 23.83 1.06 -36.78
N TYR A 431 23.74 1.15 -38.10
CA TYR A 431 23.28 0.08 -39.00
C TYR A 431 24.27 -0.19 -40.12
#